data_AF-A0A484ARB9-F1
#
_entry.id   AF-A0A484ARB9-F1
#
_cell.length_a   1.000
_cell.length_b   1.000
_cell.length_c   1.000
_cell.angle_alpha   90.00
_cell.angle_beta   90.00
_cell.angle_gamma   90.00
#
_symmetry.space_group_name_H-M   'P 1'
#
loop_
_entity.id
_entity.type
_entity.pdbx_description
1 polymer ?
#
loop_
_entity_poly.entity_id
_entity_poly.type
_entity_poly.pdbx_seq_one_letter_code
_entity_poly.pdbx_strand_id
1 'polypeptide(L)'
;MAQTSQLEYADNMESTKGFRHQQAPSLLWCLRKIVLRRNQLLGLLLILTFCYFLVRLDPEDYPLSDLDLESYLVYTNHCKIVDLDPDDPEVMRHFKRVTYKPCKSHPPLTTIHYNETTKRYVLNINASAPTESMSCCYMGVERVSETDVSYT
;
A
#
# COMPACT_ATOMS: atom_id res chain seq x y z
N MET A 1 -34.26 -1.51 56.33
CA MET A 1 -34.33 -0.86 57.66
C MET A 1 -32.92 -0.40 58.00
N ALA A 2 -32.60 0.79 58.46
CA ALA A 2 -33.24 2.10 58.52
C ALA A 2 -32.08 3.09 58.81
N GLN A 3 -32.23 4.35 58.39
CA GLN A 3 -31.29 5.45 58.62
C GLN A 3 -31.10 5.79 60.10
N THR A 4 -29.98 6.45 60.42
CA THR A 4 -29.87 7.65 61.28
C THR A 4 -28.46 8.24 61.07
N SER A 5 -28.23 9.35 60.35
CA SER A 5 -28.36 10.79 60.72
C SER A 5 -27.54 11.24 61.94
N GLN A 6 -26.75 12.32 61.78
CA GLN A 6 -26.31 13.38 62.73
C GLN A 6 -25.05 14.08 62.13
N LEU A 7 -25.14 15.33 61.63
CA LEU A 7 -25.16 16.65 62.31
C LEU A 7 -23.75 17.26 62.43
N GLU A 8 -23.53 18.37 61.71
CA GLU A 8 -23.22 19.72 62.24
C GLU A 8 -21.71 19.94 62.45
N TYR A 9 -21.05 20.76 61.64
CA TYR A 9 -21.00 22.23 61.62
C TYR A 9 -19.76 22.75 62.35
N ALA A 10 -19.15 23.74 61.72
CA ALA A 10 -17.87 24.36 62.01
C ALA A 10 -17.81 24.99 63.42
N ASP A 11 -16.61 25.25 63.95
CA ASP A 11 -15.94 26.56 63.82
C ASP A 11 -14.78 26.73 64.84
N ASN A 12 -13.87 27.64 64.52
CA ASN A 12 -12.90 28.34 65.38
C ASN A 12 -11.64 27.56 65.86
N MET A 13 -10.43 28.14 65.93
CA MET A 13 -9.99 29.54 65.90
C MET A 13 -8.47 29.61 65.64
N GLU A 14 -8.07 30.47 64.69
CA GLU A 14 -7.07 31.54 64.83
C GLU A 14 -5.70 31.26 65.52
N SER A 15 -4.59 31.36 64.78
CA SER A 15 -3.42 32.15 65.22
C SER A 15 -2.35 32.35 64.14
N THR A 16 -1.93 33.60 63.98
CA THR A 16 -0.95 34.14 63.05
C THR A 16 0.49 33.75 63.38
N LYS A 17 1.33 33.53 62.33
CA LYS A 17 2.78 33.85 62.34
C LYS A 17 3.44 33.63 60.97
N GLY A 18 4.15 34.65 60.50
CA GLY A 18 5.42 34.48 59.78
C GLY A 18 5.40 34.71 58.27
N PHE A 19 5.55 35.96 57.85
CA PHE A 19 6.02 36.32 56.50
C PHE A 19 7.46 35.81 56.30
N ARG A 20 7.67 34.82 55.42
CA ARG A 20 8.98 34.55 54.79
C ARG A 20 8.88 34.92 53.31
N HIS A 21 9.82 35.73 52.86
CA HIS A 21 10.07 36.07 51.46
C HIS A 21 10.15 34.81 50.58
N GLN A 22 9.14 34.60 49.73
CA GLN A 22 9.29 33.75 48.54
C GLN A 22 9.85 34.62 47.42
N GLN A 23 11.11 34.36 47.04
CA GLN A 23 11.71 34.90 45.82
C GLN A 23 10.90 34.43 44.62
N ALA A 24 10.43 35.38 43.81
CA ALA A 24 9.75 35.10 42.56
C ALA A 24 10.69 34.32 41.60
N PRO A 25 10.19 33.30 40.86
CA PRO A 25 10.97 32.63 39.85
C PRO A 25 11.39 33.64 38.78
N SER A 26 12.70 33.71 38.49
CA SER A 26 13.24 34.67 37.53
C SER A 26 12.72 34.39 36.12
N LEU A 27 12.47 35.46 35.36
CA LEU A 27 12.01 35.41 33.95
C LEU A 27 12.90 34.53 33.05
N LEU A 28 14.18 34.36 33.43
CA LEU A 28 15.14 33.47 32.77
C LEU A 28 14.70 31.99 32.78
N TRP A 29 13.99 31.56 33.83
CA TRP A 29 13.50 30.19 33.98
C TRP A 29 12.30 29.90 33.05
N CYS A 30 11.40 30.88 32.89
CA CYS A 30 10.28 30.79 31.94
C CYS A 30 10.75 30.83 30.48
N LEU A 31 11.71 31.70 30.13
CA LEU A 31 12.24 31.80 28.77
C LEU A 31 12.96 30.51 28.33
N ARG A 32 13.72 29.85 29.22
CA ARG A 32 14.35 28.56 28.92
C ARG A 32 13.31 27.46 28.64
N LYS A 33 12.18 27.42 29.35
CA LYS A 33 11.08 26.46 29.06
C LYS A 33 10.39 26.72 27.72
N ILE A 34 10.26 27.97 27.30
CA ILE A 34 9.62 28.35 26.03
C ILE A 34 10.54 28.06 24.84
N VAL A 35 11.85 28.36 24.97
CA VAL A 35 12.84 28.06 23.93
C VAL A 35 13.03 26.55 23.75
N LEU A 36 12.96 25.76 24.82
CA LEU A 36 12.98 24.29 24.73
C LEU A 36 11.78 23.75 23.92
N ARG A 37 10.58 24.32 24.11
CA ARG A 37 9.36 23.93 23.36
C ARG A 37 9.45 24.29 21.87
N ARG A 38 10.04 25.44 21.52
CA ARG A 38 10.17 25.86 20.12
C ARG A 38 11.12 24.96 19.33
N ASN A 39 12.23 24.55 19.93
CA ASN A 39 13.18 23.64 19.28
C ASN A 39 12.63 22.22 19.15
N GLN A 40 11.76 21.78 20.07
CA GLN A 40 11.06 20.50 19.95
C GLN A 40 10.04 20.50 18.80
N LEU A 41 9.30 21.60 18.59
CA LEU A 41 8.38 21.73 17.45
C LEU A 41 9.13 21.75 16.11
N LEU A 42 10.25 22.47 16.03
CA LEU A 42 11.10 22.47 14.84
C LEU A 42 11.66 21.08 14.53
N GLY A 43 12.13 20.36 15.56
CA GLY A 43 12.59 18.98 15.41
C GLY A 43 11.49 18.05 14.91
N LEU A 44 10.29 18.13 15.47
CA LEU A 44 9.14 17.32 15.05
C LEU A 44 8.71 17.65 13.61
N LEU A 45 8.76 18.92 13.20
CA LEU A 45 8.43 19.34 11.85
C LEU A 45 9.46 18.83 10.83
N LEU A 46 10.76 18.88 11.17
CA LEU A 46 11.82 18.29 10.36
C LEU A 46 11.65 16.77 10.22
N ILE A 47 11.35 16.07 11.32
CA ILE A 47 11.09 14.63 11.31
C ILE A 47 9.87 14.31 10.44
N LEU A 48 8.76 15.03 10.58
CA LEU A 48 7.57 14.82 9.74
C LEU A 48 7.86 15.08 8.25
N THR A 49 8.63 16.12 7.93
CA THR A 49 9.03 16.35 6.53
C THR A 49 9.92 15.22 6.02
N PHE A 50 10.88 14.75 6.83
CA PHE A 50 11.76 13.64 6.47
C PHE A 50 10.98 12.33 6.31
N CYS A 51 10.05 12.02 7.20
CA CYS A 51 9.15 10.87 7.07
C CYS A 51 8.24 10.99 5.84
N TYR A 52 7.74 12.20 5.53
CA TYR A 52 7.00 12.43 4.29
C TYR A 52 7.86 12.17 3.06
N PHE A 53 9.13 12.62 3.06
CA PHE A 53 10.07 12.29 1.99
C PHE A 53 10.39 10.79 1.92
N LEU A 54 10.57 10.11 3.06
CA LEU A 54 10.84 8.66 3.09
C LEU A 54 9.64 7.82 2.63
N VAL A 55 8.42 8.19 3.01
CA VAL A 55 7.19 7.51 2.56
C VAL A 55 6.88 7.85 1.10
N ARG A 56 7.26 9.04 0.62
CA ARG A 56 7.16 9.40 -0.80
C ARG A 56 8.29 8.81 -1.64
N LEU A 57 9.33 8.28 -1.01
CA LEU A 57 10.40 7.49 -1.61
C LEU A 57 10.05 6.00 -1.66
N ASP A 58 8.79 5.61 -1.40
CA ASP A 58 8.30 4.32 -1.89
C ASP A 58 8.49 4.34 -3.42
N PRO A 59 9.37 3.49 -3.96
CA PRO A 59 9.71 3.51 -5.38
C PRO A 59 8.68 2.68 -6.14
N GLU A 60 7.40 3.02 -6.01
CA GLU A 60 6.35 2.53 -6.90
C GLU A 60 6.07 3.69 -7.88
N ASP A 61 6.35 3.47 -9.17
CA ASP A 61 6.29 4.43 -10.29
C ASP A 61 7.49 5.37 -10.56
N TYR A 62 8.73 4.86 -10.47
CA TYR A 62 9.74 5.34 -11.42
C TYR A 62 9.60 4.55 -12.72
N PRO A 63 9.19 5.14 -13.85
CA PRO A 63 9.45 4.53 -15.14
C PRO A 63 10.97 4.55 -15.30
N LEU A 64 11.61 3.39 -15.06
CA LEU A 64 13.02 3.18 -15.31
C LEU A 64 13.21 3.21 -16.83
N SER A 65 13.28 4.42 -17.39
CA SER A 65 13.59 4.65 -18.78
C SER A 65 15.03 4.21 -19.08
N ASP A 66 15.17 3.33 -20.07
CA ASP A 66 16.32 3.19 -20.98
C ASP A 66 17.70 2.88 -20.37
N LEU A 67 17.76 2.02 -19.35
CA LEU A 67 18.92 1.12 -19.24
C LEU A 67 18.42 -0.28 -19.58
N ASP A 68 18.83 -0.73 -20.76
CA ASP A 68 18.60 -2.02 -21.43
C ASP A 68 19.05 -3.24 -20.59
N LEU A 69 18.56 -3.31 -19.36
CA LEU A 69 18.67 -4.48 -18.50
C LEU A 69 17.48 -5.36 -18.86
N GLU A 70 17.67 -6.20 -19.88
CA GLU A 70 16.75 -7.29 -20.19
C GLU A 70 16.34 -8.00 -18.90
N SER A 71 15.06 -7.88 -18.53
CA SER A 71 14.47 -8.64 -17.43
C SER A 71 14.34 -10.09 -17.88
N TYR A 72 14.72 -11.04 -17.03
CA TYR A 72 14.64 -12.47 -17.32
C TYR A 72 13.66 -13.13 -16.36
N LEU A 73 12.64 -13.80 -16.88
CA LEU A 73 11.73 -14.64 -16.12
C LEU A 73 12.48 -15.85 -15.53
N VAL A 74 13.43 -16.38 -16.30
CA VAL A 74 14.33 -17.45 -15.87
C VAL A 74 15.75 -17.07 -16.25
N TYR A 75 16.64 -17.00 -15.26
CA TYR A 75 18.06 -16.75 -15.49
C TYR A 75 18.91 -17.84 -14.85
N THR A 76 19.42 -18.75 -15.67
CA THR A 76 20.34 -19.80 -15.26
C THR A 76 21.48 -19.93 -16.29
N ASN A 77 22.57 -20.61 -15.91
CA ASN A 77 23.71 -20.84 -16.83
C ASN A 77 23.33 -21.67 -18.08
N HIS A 78 22.19 -22.36 -18.06
CA HIS A 78 21.75 -23.26 -19.12
C HIS A 78 20.49 -22.78 -19.86
N CYS A 79 19.75 -21.84 -19.28
CA CYS A 79 18.50 -21.36 -19.82
C CYS A 79 18.29 -19.92 -19.41
N LYS A 80 17.96 -19.09 -20.41
CA LYS A 80 17.58 -17.70 -20.25
C LYS A 80 16.25 -17.50 -20.97
N ILE A 81 15.22 -17.12 -20.23
CA ILE A 81 13.90 -16.77 -20.77
C ILE A 81 13.70 -15.30 -20.44
N VAL A 82 13.60 -14.47 -21.46
CA VAL A 82 13.32 -13.04 -21.32
C VAL A 82 11.92 -12.87 -20.76
N ASP A 83 11.77 -11.97 -19.81
CA ASP A 83 10.49 -11.54 -19.27
C ASP A 83 9.86 -10.56 -20.25
N LEU A 84 9.12 -11.12 -21.21
CA LEU A 84 8.38 -10.34 -22.21
C LEU A 84 7.00 -10.02 -21.66
N ASP A 85 6.55 -8.78 -21.87
CA ASP A 85 5.15 -8.42 -21.61
C ASP A 85 4.24 -9.24 -22.56
N PRO A 86 3.37 -10.13 -22.03
CA PRO A 86 2.48 -10.93 -22.86
C PRO A 86 1.47 -10.09 -23.64
N ASP A 87 1.22 -8.84 -23.24
CA ASP A 87 0.28 -7.93 -23.89
C ASP A 87 0.95 -7.00 -24.91
N ASP A 88 2.28 -7.06 -25.05
CA ASP A 88 3.02 -6.29 -26.04
C ASP A 88 2.54 -6.62 -27.46
N PRO A 89 2.21 -5.63 -28.31
CA PRO A 89 1.76 -5.88 -29.68
C PRO A 89 2.77 -6.68 -30.53
N GLU A 90 4.07 -6.50 -30.31
CA GLU A 90 5.15 -7.23 -30.98
C GLU A 90 5.21 -8.68 -30.55
N VAL A 91 4.78 -9.00 -29.33
CA VAL A 91 4.66 -10.38 -28.82
C VAL A 91 3.35 -10.99 -29.34
N MET A 92 2.25 -10.25 -29.22
CA MET A 92 0.90 -10.70 -29.57
C MET A 92 0.72 -11.07 -31.05
N ARG A 93 1.48 -10.48 -31.97
CA ARG A 93 1.44 -10.86 -33.40
C ARG A 93 1.91 -12.30 -33.67
N HIS A 94 2.68 -12.89 -32.75
CA HIS A 94 3.16 -14.27 -32.85
C HIS A 94 2.17 -15.30 -32.31
N PHE A 95 1.06 -14.86 -31.71
CA PHE A 95 0.05 -15.72 -31.11
C PHE A 95 -1.29 -15.61 -31.83
N LYS A 96 -1.90 -16.77 -32.07
CA LYS A 96 -3.25 -16.80 -32.62
C LYS A 96 -4.25 -16.69 -31.49
N ARG A 97 -5.10 -15.67 -31.51
CA ARG A 97 -6.23 -15.57 -30.59
C ARG A 97 -7.20 -16.72 -30.87
N VAL A 98 -7.23 -17.69 -29.95
CA VAL A 98 -8.16 -18.81 -29.98
C VAL A 98 -9.39 -18.50 -29.13
N THR A 99 -10.57 -18.87 -29.63
CA THR A 99 -11.80 -18.75 -28.85
C THR A 99 -11.77 -19.76 -27.71
N TYR A 100 -12.02 -19.28 -26.48
CA TYR A 100 -12.07 -20.13 -25.30
C TYR A 100 -13.07 -21.28 -25.49
N LYS A 101 -12.60 -22.52 -25.34
CA LYS A 101 -13.45 -23.71 -25.29
C LYS A 101 -13.65 -24.12 -23.83
N PRO A 102 -14.89 -24.12 -23.31
CA PRO A 102 -15.18 -24.60 -21.97
C PRO A 102 -14.80 -26.07 -21.80
N CYS A 103 -14.04 -26.37 -20.74
CA CYS A 103 -13.64 -27.74 -20.44
C CYS A 103 -14.68 -28.51 -19.62
N LYS A 104 -15.59 -27.78 -18.97
CA LYS A 104 -16.67 -28.31 -18.14
C LYS A 104 -17.97 -27.64 -18.53
N SER A 105 -19.08 -28.29 -18.21
CA SER A 105 -20.43 -27.75 -18.43
C SER A 105 -20.76 -26.55 -17.54
N HIS A 106 -20.07 -26.43 -16.41
CA HIS A 106 -20.30 -25.35 -15.44
C HIS A 106 -19.47 -24.13 -15.83
N PRO A 107 -19.97 -22.91 -15.59
CA PRO A 107 -19.23 -21.70 -15.89
C PRO A 107 -17.93 -21.65 -15.06
N PRO A 108 -16.83 -21.14 -15.64
CA PRO A 108 -15.58 -21.05 -14.91
C PRO A 108 -15.67 -19.98 -13.81
N LEU A 109 -14.86 -20.17 -12.75
CA LEU A 109 -14.71 -19.20 -11.67
C LEU A 109 -14.13 -17.87 -12.19
N THR A 110 -13.21 -17.95 -13.15
CA THR A 110 -12.56 -16.80 -13.76
C THR A 110 -12.79 -16.78 -15.26
N THR A 111 -13.00 -15.59 -15.82
CA THR A 111 -13.03 -15.37 -17.26
C THR A 111 -12.07 -14.26 -17.62
N ILE A 112 -11.47 -14.36 -18.80
CA ILE A 112 -10.55 -13.36 -19.34
C ILE A 112 -11.15 -12.86 -20.65
N HIS A 113 -11.24 -11.54 -20.82
CA HIS A 113 -11.69 -10.92 -22.06
C HIS A 113 -10.76 -9.77 -22.46
N TYR A 114 -10.37 -9.72 -23.74
CA TYR A 114 -9.62 -8.61 -24.29
C TYR A 114 -10.52 -7.42 -24.58
N ASN A 115 -10.24 -6.28 -23.95
CA ASN A 115 -10.90 -5.02 -24.24
C ASN A 115 -10.14 -4.28 -25.34
N GLU A 116 -10.72 -4.21 -26.54
CA GLU A 116 -10.13 -3.55 -27.70
C GLU A 116 -9.95 -2.03 -27.53
N THR A 117 -10.77 -1.38 -26.71
CA THR A 117 -10.70 0.07 -26.47
C THR A 117 -9.52 0.42 -25.57
N THR A 118 -9.31 -0.35 -24.50
CA THR A 118 -8.22 -0.11 -23.55
C THR A 118 -6.95 -0.87 -23.90
N LYS A 119 -6.99 -1.74 -24.92
CA LYS A 119 -5.90 -2.64 -25.34
C LYS A 119 -5.35 -3.48 -24.18
N ARG A 120 -6.25 -3.99 -23.32
CA ARG A 120 -5.89 -4.75 -22.12
C ARG A 120 -6.79 -5.96 -21.92
N TYR A 121 -6.25 -7.01 -21.33
CA TYR A 121 -7.06 -8.13 -20.84
C TYR A 121 -7.70 -7.78 -19.49
N VAL A 122 -8.99 -8.09 -19.37
CA VAL A 122 -9.77 -7.93 -18.14
C VAL A 122 -10.05 -9.31 -17.57
N LEU A 123 -9.54 -9.54 -16.36
CA LEU A 123 -9.88 -10.70 -15.54
C LEU A 123 -11.16 -10.41 -14.77
N ASN A 124 -12.16 -11.27 -14.94
CA ASN A 124 -13.37 -11.25 -14.15
C ASN A 124 -13.42 -12.49 -13.25
N ILE A 125 -13.81 -12.30 -11.99
CA ILE A 125 -13.92 -13.36 -10.99
C ILE A 125 -15.37 -13.46 -10.55
N ASN A 126 -16.00 -14.59 -10.83
CA ASN A 126 -17.37 -14.86 -10.43
C ASN A 126 -17.42 -15.40 -9.00
N ALA A 127 -17.61 -14.51 -8.03
CA ALA A 127 -17.69 -14.87 -6.61
C ALA A 127 -18.85 -15.84 -6.28
N SER A 128 -19.84 -15.96 -7.14
CA SER A 128 -20.99 -16.87 -6.96
C SER A 128 -20.74 -18.28 -7.51
N ALA A 129 -19.56 -18.55 -8.08
CA ALA A 129 -19.25 -19.88 -8.60
C ALA A 129 -18.99 -20.88 -7.45
N PRO A 130 -19.48 -22.12 -7.56
CA PRO A 130 -19.31 -23.13 -6.52
C PRO A 130 -17.82 -23.50 -6.33
N THR A 131 -17.37 -23.46 -5.08
CA THR A 131 -15.94 -23.62 -4.70
C THR A 131 -15.59 -25.03 -4.24
N GLU A 132 -16.57 -25.90 -4.04
CA GLU A 132 -16.39 -27.21 -3.38
C GLU A 132 -15.56 -28.22 -4.20
N SER A 133 -15.32 -27.97 -5.48
CA SER A 133 -14.42 -28.77 -6.32
C SER A 133 -13.73 -27.93 -7.40
N MET A 134 -12.95 -26.96 -6.96
CA MET A 134 -12.12 -26.16 -7.88
C MET A 134 -11.19 -27.07 -8.69
N SER A 135 -11.30 -27.00 -10.01
CA SER A 135 -10.40 -27.67 -10.93
C SER A 135 -9.91 -26.65 -11.94
N CYS A 136 -8.61 -26.59 -12.16
CA CYS A 136 -8.05 -25.77 -13.22
C CYS A 136 -8.22 -26.48 -14.56
N CYS A 137 -8.65 -25.74 -15.57
CA CYS A 137 -8.50 -26.16 -16.95
C CYS A 137 -7.70 -25.11 -17.70
N TYR A 138 -6.75 -25.58 -18.50
CA TYR A 138 -5.90 -24.72 -19.31
C TYR A 138 -6.22 -24.99 -20.78
N MET A 139 -6.32 -23.93 -21.56
CA MET A 139 -6.38 -24.02 -23.00
C MET A 139 -4.97 -23.94 -23.56
N GLY A 140 -4.68 -24.74 -24.59
CA GLY A 140 -3.42 -24.64 -25.31
C GLY A 140 -3.28 -23.28 -26.00
N VAL A 141 -2.05 -22.78 -26.07
CA VAL A 141 -1.71 -21.59 -26.84
C VAL A 141 -1.23 -22.02 -28.22
N GLU A 142 -1.91 -21.53 -29.26
CA GLU A 142 -1.52 -21.78 -30.65
C GLU A 142 -0.61 -20.65 -31.15
N ARG A 143 0.58 -21.03 -31.63
CA ARG A 143 1.52 -20.09 -32.26
C ARG A 143 1.14 -19.88 -33.72
N VAL A 144 1.32 -18.66 -34.19
CA VAL A 144 1.28 -18.35 -35.62
C VAL A 144 2.53 -18.95 -36.27
N SER A 145 2.41 -19.44 -37.51
CA SER A 145 3.58 -19.94 -38.23
C SER A 145 4.51 -18.77 -38.57
N GLU A 146 5.83 -19.00 -38.60
CA GLU A 146 6.81 -17.92 -38.88
C GLU A 146 6.58 -17.26 -40.24
N THR A 147 5.98 -17.98 -41.20
CA THR A 147 5.67 -17.46 -42.54
C THR A 147 4.44 -16.54 -42.59
N ASP A 148 3.60 -16.56 -41.55
CA ASP A 148 2.34 -15.82 -41.51
C ASP A 148 2.42 -14.53 -40.67
N VAL A 149 3.57 -14.24 -40.07
CA VAL A 149 3.79 -13.01 -39.27
C VAL A 149 4.16 -11.85 -40.18
N SER A 150 3.33 -10.80 -40.22
CA SER A 150 3.62 -9.58 -40.98
C SER A 150 4.49 -8.62 -40.15
N TYR A 151 5.67 -8.26 -40.67
CA TYR A 151 6.62 -7.33 -40.06
C TYR A 151 6.57 -5.92 -40.69
N THR A 152 5.40 -5.52 -41.16
CA THR A 152 5.15 -4.25 -41.87
C THR A 152 4.90 -3.09 -40.92
#